data_AF-A0A3G1CIY6-F1
#
_entry.id   AF-A0A3G1CIY6-F1
#
_cell.length_a   1.000
_cell.length_b   1.000
_cell.length_c   1.000
_cell.angle_alpha   90.00
_cell.angle_beta   90.00
_cell.angle_gamma   90.00
#
_symmetry.space_group_name_H-M   'P 1'
#
loop_
_entity.id
_entity.type
_entity.pdbx_description
1 polymer ?
#
loop_
_entity_poly.entity_id
_entity_poly.type
_entity_poly.pdbx_seq_one_letter_code
_entity_poly.pdbx_strand_id
1 'polypeptide(L)'
;SVTHICRDVNYGWIIRYLHANGASMFFICLFIHVGRGLYYGSYTFLETWNIGIILLFTVMATAFMGYVLPWGQMSFWGATV
;
A
#
# COMPACT_ATOMS: atom_id res chain seq x y z
N SER A 1 -9.97 12.06 -15.07
CA SER A 1 -10.76 11.43 -13.99
C SER A 1 -10.22 11.81 -12.61
N VAL A 2 -8.97 11.50 -12.30
CA VAL A 2 -8.37 11.70 -10.97
C VAL A 2 -8.28 13.19 -10.54
N THR A 3 -8.02 14.11 -11.49
CA THR A 3 -8.07 15.56 -11.24
C THR A 3 -9.48 16.08 -10.96
N HIS A 4 -10.47 15.57 -11.69
CA HIS A 4 -11.89 15.88 -11.47
C HIS A 4 -12.36 15.43 -10.09
N ILE A 5 -11.93 14.25 -9.61
CA ILE A 5 -12.21 13.81 -8.23
C ILE A 5 -11.68 14.82 -7.20
N CYS A 6 -10.49 15.38 -7.40
CA CYS A 6 -9.94 16.36 -6.46
C CYS A 6 -10.65 17.71 -6.46
N ARG A 7 -11.14 18.15 -7.63
CA ARG A 7 -11.56 19.54 -7.84
C ARG A 7 -13.07 19.71 -7.83
N ASP A 8 -13.79 18.73 -8.34
CA ASP A 8 -15.19 18.88 -8.71
C ASP A 8 -16.12 17.92 -7.94
N VAL A 9 -15.57 16.93 -7.23
CA VAL A 9 -16.33 16.03 -6.35
C VAL A 9 -16.29 16.55 -4.91
N ASN A 10 -17.45 16.63 -4.25
CA ASN A 10 -17.58 17.05 -2.85
C ASN A 10 -16.63 16.27 -1.95
N TYR A 11 -15.71 16.97 -1.27
CA TYR A 11 -14.66 16.38 -0.42
C TYR A 11 -13.76 15.34 -1.10
N GLY A 12 -13.75 15.26 -2.44
CA GLY A 12 -12.99 14.25 -3.16
C GLY A 12 -11.47 14.39 -2.99
N TRP A 13 -10.98 15.60 -2.72
CA TRP A 13 -9.58 15.83 -2.34
C TRP A 13 -9.22 15.14 -1.02
N ILE A 14 -10.09 15.20 0.01
CA ILE A 14 -9.86 14.54 1.30
C ILE A 14 -9.78 13.04 1.07
N ILE A 15 -10.76 12.47 0.37
CA ILE A 15 -10.83 11.03 0.10
C ILE A 15 -9.57 10.56 -0.65
N ARG A 16 -9.15 11.29 -1.68
CA ARG A 16 -7.95 10.94 -2.45
C ARG A 16 -6.69 10.96 -1.59
N TYR A 17 -6.45 12.05 -0.86
CA TYR A 17 -5.23 12.17 -0.08
C TYR A 17 -5.23 11.26 1.16
N LEU A 18 -6.40 11.00 1.75
CA LEU A 18 -6.54 9.98 2.78
C LEU A 18 -6.16 8.59 2.24
N HIS A 19 -6.66 8.22 1.05
CA HIS A 19 -6.31 6.93 0.44
C HIS A 19 -4.81 6.83 0.10
N ALA A 20 -4.24 7.88 -0.49
CA ALA A 20 -2.82 7.90 -0.85
C ALA A 20 -1.90 7.83 0.38
N ASN A 21 -2.14 8.65 1.41
CA ASN A 21 -1.36 8.61 2.65
C ASN A 21 -1.66 7.34 3.47
N GLY A 22 -2.88 6.83 3.39
CA GLY A 22 -3.30 5.58 4.02
C GLY A 22 -2.49 4.38 3.52
N ALA A 23 -2.15 4.35 2.23
CA ALA A 23 -1.25 3.32 1.70
C ALA A 23 0.14 3.38 2.37
N SER A 24 0.73 4.56 2.55
CA SER A 24 2.01 4.70 3.26
C SER A 24 1.93 4.28 4.72
N MET A 25 0.86 4.68 5.43
CA MET A 25 0.61 4.24 6.80
C MET A 25 0.44 2.72 6.91
N PHE A 26 -0.19 2.09 5.91
CA PHE A 26 -0.32 0.64 5.85
C PHE A 26 1.05 -0.05 5.82
N PHE A 27 1.99 0.45 5.01
CA PHE A 27 3.37 -0.09 4.98
C PHE A 27 4.12 0.15 6.29
N ILE A 28 3.96 1.31 6.93
CA ILE A 28 4.54 1.56 8.26
C ILE A 28 4.05 0.49 9.25
N CYS A 29 2.73 0.24 9.28
CA CYS A 29 2.15 -0.81 10.12
C CYS A 29 2.69 -2.19 9.78
N LEU A 30 2.80 -2.54 8.49
CA LEU A 30 3.34 -3.84 8.06
C LEU A 30 4.80 -4.02 8.49
N PHE A 31 5.66 -3.03 8.28
CA PHE A 31 7.07 -3.14 8.65
C PHE A 31 7.26 -3.25 10.16
N ILE A 32 6.50 -2.46 10.95
CA ILE A 32 6.50 -2.61 12.41
C ILE A 32 5.97 -3.98 12.81
N HIS A 33 4.92 -4.49 12.16
CA HIS A 33 4.35 -5.80 12.44
C HIS A 33 5.35 -6.94 12.17
N VAL A 34 6.03 -6.91 11.03
CA VAL A 34 7.09 -7.87 10.68
C VAL A 34 8.26 -7.75 11.66
N GLY A 35 8.73 -6.53 11.93
CA GLY A 35 9.82 -6.26 12.87
C GLY A 35 9.53 -6.79 14.28
N ARG A 36 8.30 -6.59 14.78
CA ARG A 36 7.84 -7.18 16.04
C ARG A 36 7.88 -8.69 15.99
N GLY A 37 7.39 -9.29 14.90
CA GLY A 37 7.38 -10.75 14.73
C GLY A 37 8.79 -11.35 14.71
N LEU A 38 9.76 -10.65 14.14
CA LEU A 38 11.18 -11.04 14.21
C LEU A 38 11.74 -10.90 15.62
N TYR A 39 11.53 -9.74 16.27
CA TYR A 39 12.08 -9.45 17.60
C TYR A 39 11.61 -10.43 18.67
N TYR A 40 10.34 -10.83 18.64
CA TYR A 40 9.75 -11.76 19.63
C TYR A 40 9.69 -13.22 19.15
N GLY A 41 10.34 -13.57 18.04
CA GLY A 41 10.36 -14.96 17.56
C GLY A 41 8.99 -15.51 17.11
N SER A 42 8.04 -14.63 16.78
CA SER A 42 6.68 -15.03 16.38
C SER A 42 6.63 -15.78 15.04
N TYR A 43 7.72 -15.75 14.26
CA TYR A 43 7.87 -16.55 13.03
C TYR A 43 7.87 -18.06 13.28
N THR A 44 7.99 -18.51 14.54
CA THR A 44 7.84 -19.93 14.92
C THR A 44 6.41 -20.44 14.72
N PHE A 45 5.41 -19.57 14.70
CA PHE A 45 4.05 -19.90 14.27
C PHE A 45 3.99 -20.00 12.74
N LEU A 46 4.54 -21.09 12.19
CA LEU A 46 4.84 -21.25 10.76
C LEU A 46 3.66 -20.92 9.83
N GLU A 47 2.47 -21.45 10.12
CA GLU A 47 1.28 -21.20 9.29
C GLU A 47 0.91 -19.71 9.29
N THR A 48 0.87 -19.09 10.48
CA THR A 48 0.56 -17.66 10.62
C THR A 48 1.62 -16.79 9.95
N TRP A 49 2.90 -17.17 10.07
CA TRP A 49 4.01 -16.44 9.47
C TRP A 49 3.99 -16.53 7.94
N ASN A 50 3.76 -17.72 7.38
CA ASN A 50 3.66 -17.92 5.93
C ASN A 50 2.45 -17.18 5.34
N ILE A 51 1.29 -17.19 6.02
CA ILE A 51 0.15 -16.35 5.62
C ILE A 51 0.53 -14.87 5.70
N GLY A 52 1.25 -14.44 6.74
CA GLY A 52 1.77 -13.08 6.87
C GLY A 52 2.67 -12.65 5.69
N ILE A 53 3.53 -13.55 5.21
CA ILE A 53 4.37 -13.32 4.02
C ILE A 53 3.50 -13.17 2.77
N ILE A 54 2.49 -14.02 2.59
CA ILE A 54 1.56 -13.91 1.46
C ILE A 54 0.81 -12.58 1.52
N LEU A 55 0.34 -12.16 2.70
CA LEU A 55 -0.32 -10.87 2.89
C LEU A 55 0.60 -9.69 2.55
N LEU A 56 1.88 -9.75 2.95
CA LEU A 56 2.86 -8.73 2.60
C LEU A 56 3.01 -8.58 1.08
N PHE A 57 3.23 -9.69 0.36
CA PHE A 57 3.36 -9.64 -1.10
C PHE A 57 2.06 -9.21 -1.81
N THR A 58 0.90 -9.63 -1.29
CA THR A 58 -0.40 -9.23 -1.83
C THR A 58 -0.59 -7.71 -1.70
N VAL A 59 -0.21 -7.13 -0.56
CA VAL A 59 -0.30 -5.67 -0.34
C VAL A 59 0.70 -4.92 -1.21
N MET A 60 1.92 -5.45 -1.39
CA MET A 60 2.90 -4.89 -2.33
C MET A 60 2.36 -4.82 -3.75
N ALA A 61 1.80 -5.92 -4.26
CA ALA A 61 1.19 -5.95 -5.60
C ALA A 61 0.00 -4.97 -5.70
N THR A 62 -0.85 -4.91 -4.67
CA THR A 62 -2.00 -4.01 -4.62
C THR A 62 -1.58 -2.54 -4.66
N ALA A 63 -0.59 -2.16 -3.84
CA ALA A 63 -0.08 -0.79 -3.78
C ALA A 63 0.64 -0.38 -5.07
N PHE A 64 1.43 -1.29 -5.65
CA PHE A 64 2.08 -1.09 -6.93
C PHE A 64 1.06 -0.78 -8.02
N MET A 65 0.06 -1.65 -8.22
CA MET A 65 -0.97 -1.42 -9.24
C MET A 65 -1.79 -0.15 -8.95
N GLY A 66 -2.09 0.12 -7.68
CA GLY A 66 -2.76 1.36 -7.26
C GLY A 66 -1.98 2.62 -7.63
N TYR A 67 -0.65 2.59 -7.55
CA TYR A 67 0.22 3.70 -7.94
C TYR A 67 0.22 3.97 -9.46
N VAL A 68 -0.12 2.98 -10.28
CA VAL A 68 -0.20 3.11 -11.74
C VAL A 68 -1.48 3.86 -12.17
N LEU A 69 -2.58 3.73 -11.42
CA LEU A 69 -3.90 4.25 -11.79
C LEU A 69 -3.98 5.77 -12.08
N PRO A 70 -3.25 6.66 -11.38
CA PRO A 70 -3.27 8.09 -11.69
C PRO A 70 -2.59 8.47 -13.02
N TRP A 71 -1.83 7.54 -13.61
CA TRP A 71 -1.17 7.68 -14.91
C TRP A 71 -0.29 8.93 -15.05
N GLY A 72 0.44 9.28 -13.98
CA GLY A 72 1.47 10.31 -14.03
C GLY A 72 2.80 9.80 -14.61
N GLN A 73 3.79 10.69 -14.76
CA GLN A 73 5.13 10.33 -15.27
C GLN A 73 5.76 9.19 -14.45
N MET A 74 5.81 9.34 -13.13
CA MET A 74 6.36 8.31 -12.25
C MET A 74 5.54 7.01 -12.27
N SER A 75 4.21 7.10 -12.38
CA SER A 75 3.32 5.93 -12.53
C SER A 75 3.63 5.15 -13.80
N PHE A 76 3.80 5.84 -14.93
CA PHE A 76 4.05 5.21 -16.22
C PHE A 76 5.44 4.58 -16.28
N TRP A 77 6.48 5.35 -15.97
CA TRP A 77 7.85 4.85 -16.02
C TRP A 77 8.11 3.79 -14.97
N GLY A 78 7.55 3.94 -13.76
CA GLY A 78 7.64 2.93 -12.72
C GLY A 78 6.96 1.60 -13.06
N ALA A 79 5.97 1.60 -13.96
CA ALA A 79 5.33 0.38 -14.46
C ALA A 79 6.07 -0.25 -15.66
N THR A 80 6.93 0.52 -16.34
CA THR A 80 7.62 0.08 -17.56
C THR A 80 8.90 -0.69 -17.27
N VAL A 81 9.60 -0.32 -16.19
CA VAL A 81 10.82 -0.99 -15.70
C VAL A 81 10.46 -2.35 -15.11
#